data_AF-A0A967U183-F1
#
_entry.id   AF-A0A967U183-F1
#
_cell.length_a   1.000
_cell.length_b   1.000
_cell.length_c   1.000
_cell.angle_alpha   90.00
_cell.angle_beta   90.00
_cell.angle_gamma   90.00
#
_symmetry.space_group_name_H-M   'P 1'
#
loop_
_entity.id
_entity.type
_entity.pdbx_description
1 polymer ?
#
loop_
_entity_poly.entity_id
_entity_poly.type
_entity_poly.pdbx_seq_one_letter_code
_entity_poly.pdbx_strand_id
1 'polypeptide(L)'
;EPVWAIGTGVTATPEQADAMHRCIRELVAGRFGADEGAALPILYGGSVNAANAAELLSRPDINGALVGGASLKVETFLPIIEQPLR
;
A
#
# COMPACT_ATOMS: atom_id res chain seq x y z
N GLU A 1 -3.84 1.58 -7.33
CA GLU A 1 -4.23 2.88 -6.74
C GLU A 1 -5.75 3.02 -6.74
N PRO A 2 -6.42 3.18 -5.59
CA PRO A 2 -7.86 3.45 -5.57
C PRO A 2 -8.12 4.90 -5.98
N VAL A 3 -8.60 5.14 -7.20
CA VAL A 3 -8.74 6.50 -7.80
C VAL A 3 -9.50 7.48 -6.91
N TRP A 4 -10.53 7.02 -6.21
CA TRP A 4 -11.33 7.83 -5.28
C TRP A 4 -10.56 8.31 -4.04
N ALA A 5 -9.39 7.72 -3.75
CA ALA A 5 -8.50 8.06 -2.65
C ALA A 5 -7.27 8.88 -3.08
N ILE A 6 -7.19 9.32 -4.34
CA ILE A 6 -6.04 10.07 -4.87
C ILE A 6 -6.30 11.58 -4.71
N GLY A 7 -5.50 12.27 -3.91
CA GLY A 7 -5.56 13.73 -3.77
C GLY A 7 -6.81 14.27 -3.06
N THR A 8 -7.67 13.39 -2.52
CA THR A 8 -8.91 13.75 -1.83
C THR A 8 -8.75 13.84 -0.31
N GLY A 9 -7.63 13.36 0.24
CA GLY A 9 -7.45 13.16 1.67
C GLY A 9 -8.28 12.01 2.25
N VAL A 10 -9.13 11.37 1.43
CA VAL A 10 -9.86 10.15 1.79
C VAL A 10 -8.93 8.98 1.55
N THR A 11 -8.74 8.15 2.56
CA THR A 11 -7.91 6.94 2.46
C THR A 11 -8.81 5.72 2.47
N ALA A 12 -8.51 4.72 1.64
CA ALA A 12 -9.15 3.41 1.81
C ALA A 12 -8.81 2.85 3.19
N THR A 13 -9.76 2.18 3.84
CA THR A 13 -9.43 1.57 5.13
C THR A 13 -8.34 0.51 4.93
N PRO A 14 -7.49 0.26 5.94
CA PRO A 14 -6.45 -0.77 5.84
C PRO A 14 -7.01 -2.14 5.44
N GLU A 15 -8.22 -2.50 5.88
CA GLU A 15 -8.91 -3.73 5.51
C GLU A 15 -9.31 -3.74 4.03
N GLN A 16 -9.81 -2.62 3.50
CA GLN A 16 -10.15 -2.50 2.08
C GLN A 16 -8.90 -2.60 1.21
N ALA A 17 -7.82 -1.95 1.61
CA ALA A 17 -6.54 -1.98 0.91
C ALA A 17 -5.95 -3.40 0.90
N ASP A 18 -5.90 -4.06 2.05
CA ASP A 18 -5.39 -5.42 2.21
C ASP A 18 -6.21 -6.44 1.40
N ALA A 19 -7.55 -6.38 1.47
CA ALA A 19 -8.42 -7.27 0.71
C ALA A 19 -8.21 -7.14 -0.81
N MET A 20 -8.03 -5.91 -1.31
CA MET A 20 -7.75 -5.69 -2.72
C MET A 20 -6.36 -6.20 -3.11
N HIS A 21 -5.35 -5.99 -2.27
CA HIS A 21 -4.01 -6.50 -2.52
C HIS A 21 -3.97 -8.04 -2.56
N ARG A 22 -4.68 -8.70 -1.65
CA ARG A 22 -4.86 -10.17 -1.66
C ARG A 22 -5.48 -10.65 -2.96
N CYS A 23 -6.56 -10.01 -3.40
CA CYS A 23 -7.22 -10.34 -4.66
C CYS A 23 -6.26 -10.21 -5.85
N ILE A 24 -5.47 -9.13 -5.91
CA ILE A 24 -4.44 -8.95 -6.96
C ILE A 24 -3.41 -10.09 -6.89
N ARG A 25 -2.95 -10.46 -5.69
CA ARG A 25 -1.99 -11.55 -5.48
C ARG A 25 -2.53 -12.89 -5.97
N GLU A 26 -3.78 -13.21 -5.65
CA GLU A 26 -4.46 -14.43 -6.09
C GLU A 26 -4.62 -14.48 -7.61
N LEU A 27 -4.92 -13.34 -8.25
CA LEU A 27 -5.01 -13.25 -9.71
C LEU A 27 -3.67 -13.50 -10.39
N VAL A 28 -2.58 -12.92 -9.86
CA VAL A 28 -1.22 -13.15 -10.36
C VAL A 28 -0.83 -14.61 -10.15
N ALA A 29 -1.10 -15.17 -8.96
CA ALA A 29 -0.81 -16.56 -8.64
C ALA A 29 -1.54 -17.52 -9.60
N GLY A 30 -2.82 -17.27 -9.87
CA GLY A 30 -3.62 -18.08 -10.78
C GLY A 30 -3.15 -17.99 -12.25
N ARG A 31 -2.52 -16.87 -12.64
CA ARG A 31 -2.08 -16.65 -14.03
C ARG A 31 -0.65 -17.10 -14.31
N PHE A 32 0.23 -16.96 -13.32
CA PHE A 32 1.68 -17.10 -13.49
C PHE A 32 2.31 -18.17 -12.61
N GLY A 33 1.62 -18.60 -11.54
CA GLY A 33 2.15 -19.56 -10.57
C GLY A 33 2.20 -18.99 -9.15
N ALA A 34 2.14 -19.88 -8.16
CA ALA A 34 2.08 -19.50 -6.75
C ALA A 34 3.33 -18.72 -6.30
N ASP A 35 4.50 -19.10 -6.82
CA ASP A 35 5.78 -18.46 -6.49
C ASP A 35 5.82 -17.01 -7.01
N GLU A 36 5.32 -16.78 -8.22
CA GLU A 36 5.21 -15.45 -8.83
C GLU A 36 4.23 -14.56 -8.05
N GLY A 37 3.10 -15.11 -7.62
CA GLY A 37 2.15 -14.38 -6.77
C GLY A 37 2.75 -14.03 -5.40
N ALA A 38 3.49 -14.94 -4.79
CA ALA A 38 4.15 -14.70 -3.50
C ALA A 38 5.29 -13.68 -3.60
N ALA A 39 6.07 -13.71 -4.69
CA ALA A 39 7.23 -12.85 -4.88
C ALA A 39 6.89 -11.41 -5.32
N LEU A 40 5.70 -11.17 -5.88
CA LEU A 40 5.33 -9.86 -6.42
C LEU A 40 5.11 -8.82 -5.30
N PRO A 41 5.86 -7.71 -5.28
CA PRO A 41 5.58 -6.58 -4.40
C PRO A 41 4.34 -5.82 -4.91
N ILE A 42 3.33 -5.66 -4.06
CA ILE A 42 2.12 -4.90 -4.35
C ILE A 42 2.09 -3.67 -3.44
N LEU A 43 2.23 -2.48 -4.03
CA LEU A 43 2.30 -1.21 -3.31
C LEU A 43 0.93 -0.54 -3.20
N TYR A 44 0.62 0.01 -2.03
CA TYR A 44 -0.57 0.80 -1.83
C TYR A 44 -0.32 2.24 -2.29
N GLY A 45 -1.10 2.74 -3.25
CA GLY A 45 -0.96 4.10 -3.78
C GLY A 45 -2.20 4.98 -3.60
N GLY A 46 -2.94 4.80 -2.51
CA GLY A 46 -3.94 5.78 -2.09
C GLY A 46 -3.31 6.92 -1.27
N SER A 47 -4.13 7.70 -0.57
CA SER A 47 -3.68 8.80 0.29
C SER A 47 -2.88 8.30 1.52
N VAL A 48 -1.58 8.03 1.36
CA VAL A 48 -0.66 7.69 2.46
C VAL A 48 -0.05 8.94 3.08
N ASN A 49 0.01 8.98 4.41
CA ASN A 49 0.67 10.02 5.20
C ASN A 49 1.22 9.45 6.51
N ALA A 50 1.95 10.27 7.28
CA ALA A 50 2.55 9.86 8.56
C ALA A 50 1.54 9.30 9.59
N ALA A 51 0.28 9.72 9.53
CA ALA A 51 -0.74 9.29 10.50
C ALA A 51 -1.33 7.90 10.19
N ASN A 52 -1.31 7.46 8.93
CA ASN A 52 -1.91 6.18 8.53
C ASN A 52 -0.89 5.15 8.01
N ALA A 53 0.36 5.55 7.76
CA ALA A 53 1.39 4.67 7.20
C ALA A 53 1.63 3.42 8.05
N ALA A 54 1.72 3.55 9.38
CA ALA A 54 1.97 2.43 10.28
C ALA A 54 0.91 1.32 10.12
N GLU A 55 -0.36 1.72 10.05
CA GLU A 55 -1.47 0.78 9.99
C GLU A 55 -1.61 0.12 8.61
N LEU A 56 -1.41 0.89 7.53
CA LEU A 56 -1.41 0.39 6.16
C LEU A 56 -0.24 -0.56 5.89
N LEU A 57 0.97 -0.20 6.31
CA LEU A 57 2.18 -0.99 6.08
C LEU A 57 2.28 -2.22 6.98
N SER A 58 1.46 -2.29 8.03
CA SER A 58 1.30 -3.50 8.84
C SER A 58 0.43 -4.59 8.20
N ARG A 59 -0.20 -4.33 7.05
CA ARG A 59 -1.11 -5.27 6.41
C ARG A 59 -0.34 -6.35 5.65
N PRO A 60 -0.73 -7.63 5.76
CA PRO A 60 0.05 -8.75 5.22
C PRO A 60 0.22 -8.70 3.70
N ASP A 61 -0.78 -8.20 2.96
CA ASP A 61 -0.74 -8.17 1.50
C ASP A 61 -0.19 -6.85 0.94
N ILE A 62 0.16 -5.87 1.80
CA ILE A 62 0.72 -4.56 1.40
C ILE A 62 2.24 -4.59 1.56
N ASN A 63 2.98 -4.46 0.45
CA ASN A 63 4.44 -4.56 0.44
C ASN A 63 5.16 -3.20 0.39
N GLY A 64 4.42 -2.11 0.60
CA GLY A 64 4.95 -0.75 0.57
C GLY A 64 3.92 0.26 0.11
N ALA A 65 4.37 1.50 -0.08
CA ALA A 65 3.53 2.61 -0.50
C ALA A 65 4.09 3.33 -1.73
N LEU A 66 3.19 3.72 -2.64
CA LEU A 66 3.46 4.70 -3.68
C LEU A 66 2.95 6.06 -3.18
N VAL A 67 3.86 6.87 -2.64
CA VAL A 67 3.49 8.08 -1.89
C VAL A 67 3.39 9.30 -2.80
N GLY A 68 2.20 9.91 -2.85
CA GLY A 68 1.94 11.15 -3.58
C GLY A 68 2.46 12.40 -2.84
N GLY A 69 1.58 13.36 -2.56
CA GLY A 69 1.98 14.68 -2.01
C GLY A 69 2.81 14.66 -0.72
N ALA A 70 2.65 13.63 0.13
CA ALA A 70 3.45 13.47 1.34
C ALA A 70 4.94 13.17 1.06
N SER A 71 5.32 12.81 -0.17
CA SER A 71 6.72 12.61 -0.57
C SER A 71 7.47 13.91 -0.88
N LEU A 72 6.76 15.04 -1.05
CA LEU A 72 7.35 16.30 -1.53
C LEU A 72 8.21 17.04 -0.48
N LYS A 73 8.10 16.65 0.80
CA LYS A 73 8.84 17.25 1.92
C LYS A 73 9.38 16.17 2.83
N VAL A 74 10.61 16.35 3.30
CA VAL A 74 11.28 15.35 4.16
C VAL A 74 10.49 15.11 5.44
N GLU A 75 9.93 16.17 6.03
CA GLU A 75 9.19 16.11 7.28
C GLU A 75 7.91 15.27 7.18
N THR A 76 7.33 15.16 5.99
CA THR A 76 6.13 14.36 5.73
C THR A 76 6.45 12.97 5.18
N PHE A 77 7.60 12.80 4.53
CA PHE A 77 7.98 11.54 3.89
C PHE A 77 8.78 10.62 4.80
N LEU A 78 9.72 11.16 5.58
CA LEU A 78 10.58 10.39 6.46
C LEU A 78 9.79 9.52 7.45
N PRO A 79 8.71 10.02 8.11
CA PRO A 79 7.91 9.18 9.00
C PRO A 79 7.22 8.01 8.32
N ILE A 80 7.01 8.06 7.00
CA ILE A 80 6.42 6.96 6.22
C ILE A 80 7.48 5.89 5.94
N ILE A 81 8.70 6.32 5.59
CA ILE A 81 9.83 5.41 5.31
C ILE A 81 10.26 4.65 6.57
N GLU A 82 10.22 5.31 7.73
CA GLU A 82 10.63 4.71 9.01
C GLU A 82 9.65 3.65 9.54
N GLN A 83 8.46 3.51 8.92
CA GLN A 83 7.53 2.45 9.31
C GLN A 83 8.07 1.08 8.92
N PRO A 84 8.02 0.09 9.82
CA PRO A 84 8.41 -1.27 9.47
C PRO A 84 7.41 -1.85 8.46
N LEU A 85 7.93 -2.53 7.44
CA LEU A 85 7.16 -3.46 6.64
C LEU A 85 7.04 -4.78 7.41
N ARG A 86 5.87 -5.42 7.32
CA ARG A 86 5.70 -6.80 7.80
C ARG A 86 6.30 -7.82 6.85
#